data_AF-A0A382KI25-F1
#
_entry.id   AF-A0A382KI25-F1
#
_cell.length_a   1.000
_cell.length_b   1.000
_cell.length_c   1.000
_cell.angle_alpha   90.00
_cell.angle_beta   90.00
_cell.angle_gamma   90.00
#
_symmetry.space_group_name_H-M   'P 1'
#
loop_
_entity.id
_entity.type
_entity.pdbx_description
1 polymer ?
#
loop_
_entity_poly.entity_id
_entity_poly.type
_entity_poly.pdbx_seq_one_letter_code
_entity_poly.pdbx_strand_id
1 'polypeptide(L)' 'MIKPYNSEVLQPLHVQNQSHRKFLIDQAQRIPSIIVSSAAAANAVMLGGGYFTPLKGYM' A
#
# COMPACT_ATOMS: atom_id res chain seq x y z
N MET A 1 7.44 -14.08 18.13
CA MET A 1 7.75 -13.23 16.97
C MET A 1 8.13 -11.84 17.49
N ILE A 2 9.09 -11.14 16.87
CA ILE A 2 9.47 -9.79 17.29
C ILE A 2 8.36 -8.78 16.94
N LYS A 3 8.21 -7.72 17.74
CA LYS A 3 7.22 -6.66 17.44
C LYS A 3 7.60 -5.90 16.16
N PRO A 4 6.61 -5.48 15.35
CA PRO A 4 6.83 -4.55 14.26
C PRO A 4 7.42 -3.22 14.75
N TYR A 5 8.10 -2.51 13.86
CA TYR A 5 8.65 -1.21 14.17
C TYR A 5 7.53 -0.23 14.55
N ASN A 6 7.59 0.30 15.78
CA ASN A 6 6.67 1.32 16.31
C ASN A 6 5.17 0.99 16.14
N SER A 7 4.79 -0.30 16.22
CA SER A 7 3.41 -0.78 16.15
C SER A 7 3.27 -2.14 16.83
N GLU A 8 2.09 -2.46 17.34
CA GLU A 8 1.78 -3.80 17.89
C GLU A 8 1.51 -4.83 16.78
N VAL A 9 1.08 -4.37 15.59
CA VAL A 9 0.75 -5.22 14.42
C VAL A 9 1.29 -4.61 13.13
N LEU A 10 1.51 -5.43 12.10
CA LEU A 10 1.84 -4.93 10.77
C LEU A 10 0.70 -4.08 10.21
N GLN A 11 1.04 -3.02 9.48
CA GLN A 11 0.08 -2.10 8.85
C GLN A 11 0.26 -2.10 7.32
N PRO A 12 0.03 -3.24 6.64
CA PRO A 12 0.14 -3.31 5.18
C PRO A 12 -0.92 -2.44 4.51
N LEU A 13 -0.55 -1.73 3.44
CA LEU A 13 -1.49 -0.91 2.67
C LEU A 13 -2.26 -1.70 1.60
N HIS A 14 -2.00 -3.00 1.46
CA HIS A 14 -2.77 -3.83 0.55
C HIS A 14 -4.22 -4.00 1.02
N VAL A 15 -5.17 -3.65 0.16
CA VAL A 15 -6.60 -3.81 0.44
C VAL A 15 -6.97 -5.30 0.34
N GLN A 16 -7.00 -5.98 1.49
CA GLN A 16 -7.20 -7.43 1.56
C GLN A 16 -8.60 -7.86 1.13
N ASN A 17 -9.64 -7.11 1.53
CA ASN A 17 -11.01 -7.40 1.15
C ASN A 17 -11.20 -7.27 -0.37
N GLN A 18 -11.57 -8.37 -1.01
CA GLN A 18 -11.66 -8.47 -2.47
C GLN A 18 -12.72 -7.54 -3.07
N SER A 19 -13.90 -7.46 -2.46
CA SER A 19 -14.99 -6.59 -2.94
C SER A 19 -14.60 -5.12 -2.87
N HIS A 20 -13.98 -4.71 -1.76
CA HIS A 20 -13.48 -3.36 -1.59
C HIS A 20 -12.35 -3.06 -2.58
N ARG A 21 -11.41 -3.99 -2.78
CA ARG A 21 -10.32 -3.84 -3.76
C ARG A 21 -10.86 -3.69 -5.19
N LYS A 22 -11.87 -4.48 -5.57
CA LYS A 22 -12.52 -4.37 -6.87
C LYS A 22 -13.17 -2.99 -7.07
N PHE A 23 -13.92 -2.53 -6.07
CA PHE A 23 -14.50 -1.19 -6.08
C PHE A 23 -13.45 -0.09 -6.29
N LEU A 24 -12.32 -0.16 -5.56
CA LEU A 24 -11.24 0.82 -5.70
C LEU A 24 -10.55 0.77 -7.06
N ILE A 25 -10.37 -0.42 -7.64
CA ILE A 25 -9.83 -0.56 -9.01
C ILE A 25 -10.76 0.09 -10.03
N ASP A 26 -12.07 -0.11 -9.90
CA ASP A 26 -13.06 0.50 -10.79
C ASP A 26 -13.08 2.04 -10.66
N GLN A 27 -12.88 2.57 -9.45
CA GLN A 27 -12.72 4.02 -9.24
C GLN A 27 -11.41 4.53 -9.84
N ALA A 28 -10.30 3.81 -9.66
CA ALA A 28 -8.97 4.22 -10.11
C ALA A 28 -8.88 4.45 -11.63
N GLN A 29 -9.71 3.76 -12.43
CA GLN A 29 -9.80 3.96 -13.89
C GLN A 29 -10.20 5.39 -14.30
N ARG A 30 -10.85 6.15 -13.40
CA ARG A 30 -11.36 7.51 -13.67
C ARG A 30 -10.51 8.60 -13.03
N ILE A 31 -9.48 8.24 -12.26
CA ILE A 31 -8.62 9.18 -11.56
C ILE A 31 -7.48 9.60 -12.51
N PRO A 32 -7.15 10.90 -12.61
CA PRO A 32 -5.95 11.33 -13.32
C PRO A 32 -4.73 10.55 -12.82
N SER A 33 -3.98 9.95 -13.74
CA SER A 33 -2.88 9.05 -13.43
C SER A 33 -1.56 9.55 -13.99
N ILE A 34 -0.48 9.13 -13.34
CA ILE A 34 0.90 9.35 -13.78
C ILE A 34 1.63 8.01 -13.79
N ILE A 35 2.61 7.87 -14.68
CA ILE A 35 3.54 6.75 -14.64
C ILE A 35 4.62 7.10 -13.62
N VAL A 36 4.77 6.25 -12.60
CA VAL A 36 5.78 6.43 -11.57
C VAL A 36 7.10 5.75 -11.96
N SER A 37 8.20 6.17 -11.34
CA SER A 37 9.49 5.51 -11.51
C SER A 37 9.48 4.09 -10.94
N SER A 38 10.42 3.25 -11.38
CA SER A 38 10.60 1.89 -10.84
C SER A 38 10.83 1.90 -9.32
N ALA A 39 11.60 2.87 -8.81
CA ALA A 39 11.85 3.04 -7.39
C ALA A 39 10.56 3.34 -6.60
N ALA A 40 9.72 4.24 -7.12
CA ALA A 40 8.44 4.55 -6.49
C ALA A 40 7.51 3.32 -6.50
N ALA A 41 7.41 2.60 -7.62
CA ALA A 41 6.63 1.36 -7.70
C ALA A 41 7.08 0.31 -6.67
N ALA A 42 8.40 0.10 -6.51
CA ALA A 42 8.95 -0.81 -5.51
C ALA A 42 8.59 -0.37 -4.08
N ASN A 43 8.66 0.94 -3.78
CA ASN A 43 8.24 1.47 -2.50
C ASN A 43 6.75 1.22 -2.23
N ALA A 44 5.88 1.37 -3.25
CA ALA A 44 4.47 1.04 -3.14
C ALA A 44 4.23 -0.44 -2.78
N VAL A 45 5.02 -1.35 -3.34
CA VAL A 45 4.97 -2.79 -3.02
C VAL A 45 5.42 -3.03 -1.57
N MET A 46 6.48 -2.37 -1.10
CA MET A 46 6.95 -2.50 0.29
C MET A 46 5.92 -1.97 1.31
N LEU A 47 5.27 -0.85 1.00
CA LEU A 47 4.13 -0.33 1.77
C LEU A 47 2.95 -1.32 1.75
N GLY A 48 2.62 -1.87 0.58
CA GLY A 48 1.54 -2.85 0.42
C GLY A 48 1.77 -4.14 1.20
N GLY A 49 3.02 -4.61 1.28
CA GLY A 49 3.41 -5.81 2.03
C GLY A 49 3.60 -5.58 3.53
N GLY A 50 3.56 -4.33 4.01
CA GLY A 50 3.78 -4.01 5.41
C GLY A 50 5.25 -3.96 5.84
N TYR A 51 6.20 -4.13 4.91
CA TYR A 51 7.64 -3.98 5.18
C TYR A 51 8.01 -2.58 5.68
N PHE A 52 7.25 -1.57 5.24
CA PHE A 52 7.41 -0.18 5.67
C PHE A 52 6.43 0.24 6.78
N THR A 53 5.89 -0.70 7.56
CA THR A 53 5.11 -0.37 8.77
C THR A 53 5.92 0.59 9.67
N PRO A 54 5.36 1.73 10.12
CA PRO A 54 3.94 2.14 10.12
C PRO A 54 3.58 3.20 9.06
N LEU A 55 4.36 3.33 7.98
CA LEU A 55 4.12 4.36 6.97
C LEU A 55 2.78 4.15 6.26
N LYS A 56 2.08 5.26 5.99
CA LYS A 56 0.75 5.29 5.36
C LYS A 56 0.77 5.69 3.87
N GLY A 57 1.94 5.96 3.33
CA GLY A 57 2.11 6.43 1.95
C GLY A 57 3.54 6.90 1.67
N TYR A 58 3.71 7.59 0.55
CA TYR A 58 4.94 8.33 0.26
C TYR A 58 5.09 9.52 1.22
N MET A 59 6.34 9.91 1.50
CA MET A 59 6.68 11.12 2.26
C MET A 59 6.35 12.38 1.48
#